data_AF-A0A653BX20-F1
#
_entry.id   AF-A0A653BX20-F1
#
_cell.length_a   1.000
_cell.length_b   1.000
_cell.length_c   1.000
_cell.angle_alpha   90.00
_cell.angle_beta   90.00
_cell.angle_gamma   90.00
#
_symmetry.space_group_name_H-M   'P 1'
#
loop_
_entity.id
_entity.type
_entity.pdbx_description
1 polymer ?
#
loop_
_entity_poly.entity_id
_entity_poly.type
_entity_poly.pdbx_seq_one_letter_code
_entity_poly.pdbx_strand_id
1 'polypeptide(L)'
;MCEMRDTFAAKAWKKLVEVTEPTTDAEGCNIQPGTYTSKKFQMESSDINIPSMLFGTFRVKGEVYNGENELFACAMLELECNQK
;
A
#
# COMPACT_ATOMS: atom_id res chain seq x y z
N MET A 1 -6.08 7.47 -0.27
CA MET A 1 -5.06 6.41 -0.49
C MET A 1 -3.69 7.01 -0.81
N CYS A 2 -3.61 8.00 -1.71
CA CYS A 2 -2.37 8.69 -2.09
C CYS A 2 -1.65 9.34 -0.90
N GLU A 3 -2.37 10.03 -0.02
CA GLU A 3 -1.76 10.70 1.13
C GLU A 3 -1.09 9.71 2.11
N MET A 4 -1.73 8.57 2.39
CA MET A 4 -1.11 7.51 3.20
C MET A 4 0.10 6.88 2.49
N ARG A 5 -0.02 6.64 1.18
CA ARG A 5 1.09 6.16 0.34
C ARG A 5 2.27 7.12 0.45
N ASP A 6 2.04 8.41 0.21
CA ASP A 6 3.08 9.44 0.16
C ASP A 6 3.73 9.65 1.54
N THR A 7 2.92 9.59 2.61
CA THR A 7 3.39 9.80 3.98
C THR A 7 4.17 8.60 4.53
N PHE A 8 3.70 7.37 4.26
CA PHE A 8 4.16 6.19 4.98
C PHE A 8 4.84 5.14 4.10
N ALA A 9 4.58 5.10 2.79
CA ALA A 9 4.93 3.96 1.94
C ALA A 9 5.40 4.33 0.53
N ALA A 10 5.89 5.56 0.30
CA ALA A 10 6.21 6.05 -1.04
C ALA A 10 7.27 5.19 -1.75
N LYS A 11 8.31 4.76 -1.01
CA LYS A 11 9.37 3.88 -1.55
C LYS A 11 8.84 2.47 -1.82
N ALA A 12 8.06 1.91 -0.89
CA ALA A 12 7.42 0.60 -1.07
C ALA A 12 6.48 0.60 -2.28
N TRP A 13 5.71 1.68 -2.48
CA TRP A 13 4.85 1.85 -3.64
C TRP A 13 5.64 1.85 -4.95
N LYS A 14 6.72 2.64 -5.02
CA LYS A 14 7.57 2.69 -6.21
C LYS A 14 8.10 1.30 -6.59
N LYS A 15 8.60 0.55 -5.61
CA LYS A 15 9.05 -0.85 -5.80
C LYS A 15 7.93 -1.76 -6.29
N LEU A 16 6.70 -1.57 -5.81
CA LEU A 16 5.53 -2.36 -6.23
C LEU A 16 5.15 -2.07 -7.69
N VAL A 17 5.14 -0.80 -8.09
CA VAL A 17 4.83 -0.37 -9.46
C VAL A 17 5.85 -0.92 -10.45
N GLU A 18 7.14 -0.90 -10.10
CA GLU A 18 8.23 -1.44 -10.93
C GLU A 18 8.08 -2.95 -11.23
N VAL A 19 7.42 -3.71 -10.35
CA VAL A 19 7.22 -5.17 -10.52
C VAL A 19 5.82 -5.55 -11.01
N THR A 20 4.99 -4.57 -11.38
CA THR A 20 3.59 -4.76 -11.78
C THR A 20 3.40 -4.51 -13.28
N GLU A 21 2.65 -5.39 -13.93
CA GLU A 21 2.29 -5.29 -15.36
C GLU A 21 0.75 -5.28 -15.54
N PRO A 22 0.18 -4.35 -16.32
CA PRO A 22 0.85 -3.21 -16.97
C PRO A 22 1.36 -2.21 -15.91
N THR A 23 2.49 -1.58 -16.21
CA THR A 23 3.09 -0.59 -15.31
C THR A 23 2.15 0.59 -15.12
N THR A 24 2.06 1.10 -13.89
CA THR A 24 1.26 2.28 -13.54
C THR A 24 2.16 3.49 -13.31
N ASP A 25 1.57 4.67 -13.26
CA ASP A 25 2.29 5.86 -12.81
C ASP A 25 2.62 5.74 -11.31
N ALA A 26 3.91 5.84 -10.97
CA ALA A 26 4.39 5.77 -9.60
C ALA A 26 4.03 7.02 -8.79
N GLU A 27 3.85 8.16 -9.44
CA GLU A 27 3.52 9.45 -8.81
C GLU A 27 2.01 9.70 -8.85
N GLY A 28 1.37 9.33 -9.96
CA GLY A 28 -0.06 9.38 -10.16
C GLY A 28 -0.84 8.47 -9.22
N CYS A 29 -2.08 8.85 -8.95
CA CYS A 29 -3.01 8.07 -8.14
C CYS A 29 -4.18 7.50 -8.94
N ASN A 30 -4.21 7.78 -10.24
CA ASN A 30 -5.20 7.23 -11.17
C ASN A 30 -4.67 5.94 -11.78
N ILE A 31 -5.06 4.82 -11.18
CA ILE A 31 -4.84 3.49 -11.73
C ILE A 31 -5.99 3.21 -12.70
N GLN A 32 -5.67 2.95 -13.97
CA GLN A 32 -6.69 2.65 -14.97
C GLN A 32 -7.38 1.32 -14.63
N PRO A 33 -8.70 1.18 -14.87
CA PRO A 33 -9.39 -0.09 -14.69
C PRO A 33 -8.75 -1.19 -15.55
N GLY A 34 -8.48 -2.36 -14.96
CA GLY A 34 -7.85 -3.47 -15.67
C GLY A 34 -7.31 -4.55 -14.74
N THR A 35 -6.73 -5.59 -15.34
CA THR A 35 -6.04 -6.66 -14.61
C THR A 35 -4.57 -6.33 -14.48
N TYR A 36 -4.07 -6.33 -13.25
CA TYR A 36 -2.67 -6.11 -12.93
C TYR A 36 -2.07 -7.39 -12.36
N THR A 37 -0.89 -7.76 -12.85
CA THR A 37 -0.11 -8.87 -12.32
C THR A 37 1.18 -8.33 -11.73
N SER A 38 1.33 -8.50 -10.42
CA SER A 38 2.59 -8.20 -9.73
C SER A 38 3.44 -9.46 -9.64
N LYS A 39 4.73 -9.35 -9.94
CA LYS A 39 5.74 -10.37 -9.64
C LYS A 39 6.07 -10.35 -8.13
N LYS A 40 7.07 -11.12 -7.71
CA LYS A 40 7.52 -11.17 -6.32
C LYS A 40 7.87 -9.76 -5.80
N PHE A 41 7.07 -9.25 -4.88
CA PHE A 41 7.30 -7.99 -4.19
C PHE A 41 7.94 -8.24 -2.83
N GLN A 42 9.00 -7.50 -2.53
CA GLN A 42 9.65 -7.50 -1.21
C GLN A 42 9.91 -6.04 -0.81
N MET A 43 9.61 -5.73 0.45
CA MET A 43 9.89 -4.44 1.06
C MET A 43 10.64 -4.62 2.36
N GLU A 44 11.47 -3.65 2.69
CA GLU A 44 12.21 -3.56 3.94
C GLU A 44 11.60 -2.49 4.84
N SER A 45 11.96 -2.49 6.13
CA SER A 45 11.51 -1.46 7.07
C SER A 45 11.96 -0.05 6.64
N SER A 46 13.05 0.08 5.88
CA SER A 46 13.54 1.37 5.35
C SER A 46 12.70 1.94 4.19
N ASP A 47 11.81 1.12 3.62
CA ASP A 47 10.89 1.50 2.55
C ASP A 47 9.58 2.10 3.08
N ILE A 48 9.35 1.99 4.39
CA ILE A 48 8.14 2.43 5.08
C ILE A 48 8.49 3.29 6.28
N ASN A 49 7.83 4.42 6.44
CA ASN A 49 8.06 5.31 7.58
C ASN A 49 7.01 5.04 8.65
N ILE A 50 7.15 3.97 9.44
CA ILE A 50 6.18 3.64 10.48
C ILE A 50 6.48 4.43 11.77
N PRO A 51 5.56 5.28 12.26
CA PRO A 51 5.69 5.92 13.56
C PRO A 51 5.91 4.90 14.68
N SER A 52 6.80 5.18 15.62
CA SER A 52 7.15 4.24 16.70
C SER A 52 5.99 3.84 17.61
N MET A 53 4.92 4.63 17.64
CA MET A 53 3.66 4.29 18.30
C MET A 53 2.92 3.08 17.68
N LEU A 54 3.33 2.61 16.50
CA LEU A 54 2.72 1.48 15.79
C LEU A 54 3.58 0.20 15.85
N PHE A 55 4.58 0.13 16.74
CA PHE A 55 5.28 -1.13 17.02
C PHE A 55 4.42 -2.06 17.88
N GLY A 56 4.42 -3.36 17.57
CA GLY A 56 3.58 -4.39 18.20
C GLY A 56 2.72 -5.15 17.19
N THR A 57 1.74 -5.89 17.70
CA THR A 57 0.77 -6.64 16.87
C THR A 57 -0.53 -5.84 16.75
N PHE A 58 -0.96 -5.59 15.52
CA PHE A 58 -2.17 -4.82 15.24
C PHE A 58 -3.00 -5.44 14.12
N ARG A 59 -4.32 -5.31 14.24
CA ARG A 59 -5.28 -5.65 13.19
C ARG A 59 -5.76 -4.37 12.53
N VAL A 60 -5.55 -4.28 11.22
CA VAL A 60 -5.96 -3.13 10.40
C VAL A 60 -7.11 -3.56 9.51
N LYS A 61 -8.19 -2.78 9.53
CA LYS A 61 -9.24 -2.84 8.53
C LYS A 61 -8.99 -1.72 7.53
N GLY A 62 -8.68 -2.08 6.28
CA GLY A 62 -8.58 -1.15 5.16
C GLY A 62 -9.85 -1.22 4.32
N GLU A 63 -10.58 -0.11 4.24
CA GLU A 63 -11.74 0.04 3.34
C GLU A 63 -11.42 1.10 2.28
N VAL A 64 -11.75 0.80 1.04
CA VAL A 64 -11.56 1.68 -0.11
C VAL A 64 -12.91 1.95 -0.73
N TYR A 65 -13.25 3.23 -0.83
CA TYR A 65 -14.50 3.69 -1.41
C TYR A 65 -14.24 4.42 -2.73
N ASN A 66 -15.20 4.36 -3.66
CA ASN A 66 -15.17 5.16 -4.88
C ASN A 66 -15.68 6.60 -4.62
N GLY A 67 -15.71 7.44 -5.67
CA GLY A 67 -16.18 8.83 -5.56
C GLY A 67 -17.67 8.99 -5.20
N GLU A 68 -18.44 7.91 -5.24
CA GLU A 68 -19.86 7.86 -4.87
C GLU A 68 -20.07 7.28 -3.46
N ASN A 69 -18.98 7.09 -2.69
CA ASN A 69 -18.97 6.44 -1.37
C ASN A 69 -19.38 4.96 -1.37
N GLU A 70 -19.30 4.27 -2.50
CA GLU A 70 -19.53 2.83 -2.55
C GLU A 70 -18.24 2.07 -2.19
N LEU A 71 -18.36 1.00 -1.40
CA LEU A 71 -17.23 0.18 -1.00
C LEU A 71 -16.70 -0.63 -2.19
N PHE A 72 -15.51 -0.29 -2.65
CA PHE A 72 -14.82 -0.94 -3.76
C PHE A 72 -13.92 -2.10 -3.32
N ALA A 73 -13.24 -1.97 -2.18
CA ALA A 73 -12.39 -3.02 -1.62
C ALA A 73 -12.36 -2.96 -0.09
N CYS A 74 -12.28 -4.13 0.54
CA CYS A 74 -12.09 -4.27 1.99
C CYS A 74 -11.05 -5.35 2.27
N ALA A 75 -10.07 -5.03 3.10
CA ALA A 75 -9.03 -5.96 3.53
C ALA A 75 -8.86 -5.89 5.05
N MET A 76 -8.75 -7.06 5.68
CA MET A 76 -8.35 -7.20 7.07
C MET A 76 -6.93 -7.76 7.10
N LEU A 77 -6.01 -7.03 7.72
CA LEU A 77 -4.60 -7.41 7.83
C LEU A 77 -4.23 -7.51 9.30
N GLU A 78 -3.62 -8.62 9.69
CA GLU A 78 -2.92 -8.75 10.97
C GLU A 78 -1.43 -8.50 10.68
N LEU A 79 -0.86 -7.53 11.38
CA LEU A 79 0.49 -7.05 11.18
C LEU A 79 1.25 -7.13 12.49
N GLU A 80 2.47 -7.63 12.44
CA GLU A 80 3.42 -7.63 13.54
C GLU A 80 4.62 -6.77 13.13
N CYS A 81 4.78 -5.61 13.77
CA CYS A 81 5.95 -4.75 13.57
C CYS A 81 6.86 -4.83 14.78
N ASN A 82 7.98 -5.53 14.60
CA ASN A 82 9.05 -5.62 15.59
C ASN A 82 10.20 -4.71 15.20
N GLN A 83 10.71 -3.95 16.17
CA GLN A 83 12.00 -3.28 16.03
C GLN A 83 13.08 -4.35 16.25
N LYS A 84 13.88 -4.66 15.23
CA LYS A 84 15.11 -5.44 15.37
C LYS A 84 16.31 -4.52 15.45
#